data_AF-A0A950FPH7-F1
#
_entry.id   AF-A0A950FPH7-F1
#
_cell.length_a   1.000
_cell.length_b   1.000
_cell.length_c   1.000
_cell.angle_alpha   90.00
_cell.angle_beta   90.00
_cell.angle_gamma   90.00
#
_symmetry.space_group_name_H-M   'P 1'
#
loop_
_entity.id
_entity.type
_entity.pdbx_description
1 polymer ?
#
loop_
_entity_poly.entity_id
_entity_poly.type
_entity_poly.pdbx_seq_one_letter_code
_entity_poly.pdbx_strand_id
1 'polypeptide(L)' 'MTQHDVAKRSGVLQNNYSKIERGKSDPRFSTLQDIARALSLEVMLVPTELVDTVNALTGRALPPEERPLFVADPD' A
#
# COMPACT_ATOMS: atom_id res chain seq x y z
N MET A 1 10.38 8.69 -6.32
CA MET A 1 10.97 7.41 -6.81
C MET A 1 10.32 7.09 -8.15
N THR A 2 11.08 6.68 -9.17
CA THR A 2 10.53 6.34 -10.50
C THR A 2 10.13 4.87 -10.58
N GLN A 3 9.30 4.48 -11.56
CA GLN A 3 8.98 3.06 -11.84
C GLN A 3 10.24 2.23 -12.11
N HIS A 4 11.25 2.82 -12.76
CA HIS A 4 12.54 2.18 -13.01
C HIS A 4 13.27 1.88 -11.69
N ASP A 5 13.26 2.83 -10.75
CA ASP A 5 13.90 2.65 -9.44
C ASP A 5 13.22 1.55 -8.62
N VAL A 6 11.88 1.50 -8.63
CA VAL A 6 11.12 0.45 -7.91
C VAL A 6 11.44 -0.91 -8.51
N ALA A 7 11.38 -1.02 -9.83
CA ALA A 7 11.66 -2.26 -10.55
C ALA A 7 13.07 -2.77 -10.26
N LYS A 8 14.07 -1.88 -10.29
CA LYS A 8 15.46 -2.20 -9.93
C LYS A 8 15.60 -2.68 -8.49
N ARG A 9 14.94 -2.03 -7.54
CA ARG A 9 15.01 -2.37 -6.10
C ARG A 9 14.28 -3.67 -5.74
N SER A 10 13.19 -3.97 -6.43
CA SER A 10 12.36 -5.16 -6.22
C SER A 10 12.79 -6.37 -7.07
N GLY A 11 13.76 -6.19 -7.98
CA GLY A 11 14.23 -7.26 -8.85
C GLY A 11 13.25 -7.67 -9.96
N VAL A 12 12.14 -6.95 -10.15
CA VAL A 12 11.23 -7.15 -11.29
C VAL A 12 11.63 -6.30 -12.49
N LEU A 13 11.31 -6.79 -13.69
CA LEU A 13 11.48 -6.02 -14.92
C LEU A 13 10.55 -4.81 -14.92
N GLN A 14 11.05 -3.64 -15.34
CA GLN A 14 10.26 -2.40 -15.40
C GLN A 14 8.98 -2.52 -16.24
N ASN A 15 9.02 -3.24 -17.37
CA ASN A 15 7.83 -3.50 -18.19
C ASN A 15 6.79 -4.34 -17.42
N ASN A 16 7.23 -5.32 -16.62
CA ASN A 16 6.33 -6.13 -15.80
C ASN A 16 5.73 -5.29 -14.67
N TYR A 17 6.54 -4.48 -13.99
CA TYR A 17 6.07 -3.53 -12.98
C TYR A 17 5.00 -2.57 -13.56
N SER A 18 5.24 -1.99 -14.74
CA SER A 18 4.27 -1.14 -15.44
C SER A 18 2.98 -1.87 -15.83
N LYS A 19 3.02 -3.16 -16.16
CA LYS A 19 1.81 -3.95 -16.42
C LYS A 19 1.02 -4.21 -15.13
N ILE A 20 1.71 -4.49 -14.03
CA ILE A 20 1.10 -4.68 -12.70
C ILE A 20 0.38 -3.40 -12.27
N GLU A 21 1.03 -2.23 -12.34
CA GLU A 21 0.41 -0.94 -11.96
C GLU A 21 -0.83 -0.60 -12.80
N ARG A 22 -0.90 -1.06 -14.05
CA ARG A 22 -2.06 -0.85 -14.94
C ARG A 22 -3.12 -1.94 -14.82
N GLY A 23 -2.98 -2.89 -13.89
CA GLY A 23 -3.89 -4.03 -13.74
C GLY A 23 -3.88 -4.99 -14.94
N LYS A 24 -2.84 -4.97 -15.78
CA LYS A 24 -2.71 -5.82 -16.98
C LYS A 24 -1.97 -7.13 -16.72
N SER A 25 -1.59 -7.39 -15.47
CA SER A 25 -0.89 -8.58 -15.02
C SER A 25 -1.25 -8.84 -13.57
N ASP A 26 -1.49 -10.09 -13.22
CA ASP A 26 -1.65 -10.53 -11.83
C ASP A 26 -0.30 -11.02 -11.29
N PRO A 27 0.36 -10.28 -10.36
CA PRO A 27 1.63 -10.69 -9.81
C PRO A 27 1.45 -11.85 -8.83
N ARG A 28 2.44 -12.76 -8.78
CA ARG A 28 2.50 -13.70 -7.65
C ARG A 28 2.66 -12.93 -6.34
N PHE A 29 2.17 -13.50 -5.25
CA PHE A 29 2.29 -12.89 -3.92
C PHE A 29 3.74 -12.56 -3.52
N SER A 30 4.72 -13.37 -3.93
CA SER A 30 6.15 -13.06 -3.72
C SER A 30 6.58 -11.78 -4.42
N THR A 31 6.15 -11.57 -5.66
CA THR A 31 6.42 -10.34 -6.42
C THR A 31 5.78 -9.12 -5.76
N LEU A 32 4.56 -9.25 -5.24
CA LEU A 32 3.93 -8.17 -4.47
C LEU A 32 4.75 -7.81 -3.22
N GLN A 33 5.22 -8.81 -2.47
CA GLN A 33 6.07 -8.60 -1.30
C GLN A 33 7.42 -7.95 -1.66
N ASP A 34 8.06 -8.36 -2.75
CA ASP A 34 9.31 -7.76 -3.22
C ASP A 34 9.13 -6.28 -3.58
N ILE A 35 8.02 -5.96 -4.26
CA ILE A 35 7.65 -4.57 -4.58
C ILE A 35 7.37 -3.76 -3.32
N ALA A 36 6.61 -4.31 -2.36
CA ALA A 36 6.32 -3.66 -1.09
C ALA A 36 7.62 -3.34 -0.31
N ARG A 37 8.53 -4.32 -0.20
CA ARG A 37 9.84 -4.11 0.45
C ARG A 37 10.68 -3.05 -0.24
N ALA A 38 10.69 -2.99 -1.58
CA ALA A 38 11.36 -1.94 -2.33
C ALA A 38 10.80 -0.53 -2.05
N LEU A 39 9.52 -0.46 -1.65
CA LEU A 39 8.80 0.74 -1.22
C LEU A 39 8.90 1.01 0.30
N SER A 40 9.65 0.20 1.05
CA SER A 40 9.67 0.24 2.52
C SER A 40 8.30 0.00 3.16
N LEU A 41 7.50 -0.88 2.54
CA LEU A 41 6.20 -1.34 3.01
C LEU A 41 6.28 -2.83 3.36
N GLU A 42 5.43 -3.25 4.29
CA GLU A 42 5.25 -4.65 4.66
C GLU A 42 3.79 -5.06 4.40
N VAL A 43 3.59 -6.27 3.87
CA VAL A 43 2.24 -6.81 3.65
C VAL A 43 1.76 -7.48 4.94
N MET A 44 0.66 -6.98 5.49
CA MET A 44 0.07 -7.49 6.73
C MET A 44 -1.29 -8.13 6.44
N LEU A 45 -1.55 -9.29 7.05
CA LEU A 45 -2.89 -9.85 7.12
C LEU A 45 -3.59 -9.28 8.35
N VAL A 46 -4.83 -8.84 8.18
CA VAL A 46 -5.67 -8.30 9.24
C VAL A 46 -6.96 -9.12 9.28
N PRO A 47 -7.41 -9.60 10.45
CA PRO A 47 -8.74 -10.19 10.59
C PRO A 47 -9.81 -9.23 10.06
N THR A 48 -10.76 -9.74 9.28
CA THR A 48 -11.72 -8.91 8.55
C THR A 48 -12.49 -7.96 9.48
N GLU A 49 -12.86 -8.44 10.66
CA GLU A 49 -13.57 -7.69 11.70
C GLU A 49 -12.76 -6.54 12.33
N LEU A 50 -11.44 -6.50 12.11
CA LEU A 50 -10.53 -5.46 12.62
C LEU A 50 -10.05 -4.48 11.54
N VAL A 51 -10.45 -4.64 10.27
CA VAL A 51 -9.97 -3.80 9.16
C VAL A 51 -10.23 -2.32 9.41
N ASP A 52 -11.44 -1.97 9.85
CA ASP A 52 -11.82 -0.58 10.12
C ASP A 52 -11.02 0.02 11.28
N THR A 53 -10.77 -0.77 12.33
CA THR A 53 -9.94 -0.36 13.47
C THR A 53 -8.51 -0.10 13.04
N VAL A 54 -7.92 -0.98 12.22
CA VAL A 54 -6.55 -0.79 11.70
C VAL A 54 -6.48 0.45 10.81
N ASN A 55 -7.47 0.69 9.95
CA ASN A 55 -7.53 1.89 9.12
C ASN A 55 -7.61 3.17 9.97
N ALA A 56 -8.46 3.18 11.01
CA ALA A 56 -8.58 4.30 11.93
C ALA A 56 -7.27 4.61 12.68
N LEU A 57 -6.56 3.57 13.14
CA LEU A 57 -5.29 3.71 13.87
C LEU A 57 -4.13 4.15 12.98
N THR A 58 -4.09 3.73 11.71
CA THR A 58 -2.95 4.00 10.81
C THR A 58 -2.98 5.38 10.18
N GLY A 59 -3.93 6.25 10.54
CA GLY A 59 -3.93 7.63 10.05
C GLY A 59 -4.15 7.75 8.54
N ARG A 60 -4.58 6.68 7.85
CA ARG A 60 -5.46 6.82 6.68
C ARG A 60 -6.83 7.29 7.17
N ALA A 61 -6.81 8.43 7.86
CA ALA A 61 -8.00 9.13 8.27
C ALA A 61 -8.77 9.38 6.99
N LEU A 62 -10.03 8.99 7.03
CA LEU A 62 -11.05 9.35 6.07
C LEU A 62 -10.88 10.83 5.65
N PRO A 63 -11.28 11.20 4.43
CA PRO A 63 -11.31 12.61 4.03
C PRO A 63 -11.97 13.45 5.14
N PRO A 64 -11.59 14.74 5.32
CA PRO A 64 -11.98 15.54 6.48
C PRO A 64 -13.48 15.47 6.83
N GLU A 65 -14.33 15.44 5.81
CA GLU A 65 -15.78 15.25 5.86
C GLU A 65 -16.29 13.95 6.53
N GLU A 66 -15.47 12.90 6.63
CA GLU A 66 -15.83 11.59 7.17
C GLU A 66 -15.05 11.25 8.46
N ARG A 67 -14.27 12.20 9.00
CA ARG A 67 -13.57 12.00 10.27
C ARG A 67 -14.59 11.96 11.42
N PRO A 68 -14.49 10.99 12.34
CA PRO A 68 -15.31 10.99 13.53
C PRO A 68 -15.06 12.25 14.38
N LEU A 69 -16.13 12.84 14.92
CA LEU A 69 -16.12 14.07 15.75
C LEU A 69 -15.22 14.01 16.99
N PHE A 70 -14.70 12.84 17.36
CA PHE A 70 -13.83 12.66 18.53
C PHE A 70 -12.33 12.72 18.20
N VAL A 71 -11.94 12.86 16.93
CA VAL A 71 -10.53 13.10 16.58
C VAL A 71 -10.21 14.55 16.93
N ALA A 72 -9.41 14.76 17.98
CA ALA A 72 -8.97 16.09 18.37
C ALA A 72 -8.19 16.73 17.22
N ASP A 73 -8.53 17.98 16.89
CA ASP A 73 -7.73 18.75 15.94
C ASP A 73 -6.34 18.98 16.53
N PRO A 74 -5.27 18.76 15.75
CA PRO A 74 -3.93 19.12 16.21
C PRO A 74 -3.82 20.64 16.28
N ASP A 75 -3.36 21.15 17.44
CA ASP A 75 -2.98 22.56 17.66
C ASP A 75 -1.91 23.05 16.66
#